data_AF-A0A7S2G0Z4-F1
#
_entry.id   AF-A0A7S2G0Z4-F1
#
_cell.length_a   1.000
_cell.length_b   1.000
_cell.length_c   1.000
_cell.angle_alpha   90.00
_cell.angle_beta   90.00
_cell.angle_gamma   90.00
#
_symmetry.space_group_name_H-M   'P 1'
#
loop_
_entity.id
_entity.type
_entity.pdbx_description
1 polymer ?
#
loop_
_entity_poly.entity_id
_entity_poly.type
_entity_poly.pdbx_seq_one_letter_code
_entity_poly.pdbx_strand_id
1 'polypeptide(L)'
;GMRDRDVRRSAAGRNFTPRALCALLQALILMPLVLPAMVLFAPVGLLTIMLAETERKKALAGSNVKVKAVDVVASYKILVALIIVPLYNLLLAVLITWLCGLAFWWLPLIYVLIYPAQYLLILASDHFVRCVKHCTAIMLFGCKRSDTARLQEKREELQVMVKSMVEELGPQVHEDFEKVRVIKRESHFELEKGLQEPLTNAMEFGGIGDLFKPGGAQGQEDPLLERA
;
A
#
# COMPACT_ATOMS: atom_id res chain seq x y z
N GLY A 1 -3.40 -12.06 -3.43
CA GLY A 1 -2.66 -11.23 -4.40
C GLY A 1 -1.75 -10.28 -3.66
N MET A 2 -0.49 -10.20 -4.08
CA MET A 2 0.48 -9.24 -3.53
C MET A 2 0.04 -7.82 -3.93
N ARG A 3 -0.17 -6.92 -2.95
CA ARG A 3 -0.53 -5.52 -3.28
C ARG A 3 0.71 -4.80 -3.76
N ASP A 4 0.51 -3.82 -4.64
CA ASP A 4 1.62 -3.08 -5.27
C ASP A 4 2.56 -2.43 -4.25
N ARG A 5 2.00 -1.94 -3.13
CA ARG A 5 2.78 -1.41 -1.99
C ARG A 5 3.69 -2.42 -1.30
N ASP A 6 3.36 -3.72 -1.37
CA ASP A 6 4.10 -4.78 -0.71
C ASP A 6 5.31 -5.21 -1.58
N VAL A 7 5.24 -5.03 -2.92
CA VAL A 7 6.33 -5.29 -3.88
C VAL A 7 7.54 -4.40 -3.60
N ARG A 8 7.31 -3.08 -3.47
CA ARG A 8 8.37 -2.11 -3.16
C ARG A 8 9.06 -2.39 -1.82
N ARG A 9 8.33 -2.94 -0.84
CA ARG A 9 8.87 -3.29 0.47
C ARG A 9 9.71 -4.56 0.46
N SER A 10 9.44 -5.49 -0.47
CA SER A 10 10.24 -6.71 -0.63
C SER A 10 11.60 -6.46 -1.30
N ALA A 11 11.70 -5.42 -2.14
CA ALA A 11 12.95 -5.02 -2.80
C ALA A 11 13.91 -4.25 -1.87
N ALA A 12 13.39 -3.60 -0.83
CA ALA A 12 14.19 -2.84 0.13
C ALA A 12 14.96 -3.79 1.09
N GLY A 13 16.20 -4.08 0.72
CA GLY A 13 17.05 -5.08 1.38
C GLY A 13 17.46 -4.80 2.84
N ARG A 14 17.74 -5.93 3.51
CA ARG A 14 18.65 -6.24 4.65
C ARG A 14 18.62 -5.41 5.95
N ASN A 15 18.24 -4.13 5.96
CA ASN A 15 18.23 -3.26 7.17
C ASN A 15 16.94 -3.37 7.99
N PHE A 16 16.34 -4.54 7.97
CA PHE A 16 14.96 -4.80 8.37
C PHE A 16 14.82 -5.11 9.87
N THR A 17 15.84 -5.72 10.47
CA THR A 17 15.81 -6.20 11.85
C THR A 17 15.67 -5.09 12.91
N PRO A 18 16.41 -3.94 12.86
CA PRO A 18 16.26 -2.92 13.91
C PRO A 18 14.93 -2.16 13.81
N ARG A 19 14.43 -1.91 12.58
CA ARG A 19 13.14 -1.25 12.37
C ARG A 19 11.96 -2.13 12.78
N ALA A 20 12.05 -3.43 12.49
CA ALA A 20 11.06 -4.43 12.94
C ALA A 20 10.99 -4.49 14.47
N LEU A 21 12.15 -4.51 15.13
CA LEU A 21 12.25 -4.56 16.59
C LEU A 21 11.68 -3.29 17.22
N CYS A 22 12.04 -2.10 16.71
CA CYS A 22 11.44 -0.85 17.17
C CYS A 22 9.91 -0.84 16.99
N ALA A 23 9.40 -1.29 15.84
CA ALA A 23 7.95 -1.34 15.60
C ALA A 23 7.24 -2.32 16.55
N LEU A 24 7.86 -3.46 16.87
CA LEU A 24 7.33 -4.42 17.84
C LEU A 24 7.30 -3.84 19.25
N LEU A 25 8.41 -3.22 19.70
CA LEU A 25 8.50 -2.57 21.01
C LEU A 25 7.48 -1.44 21.14
N GLN A 26 7.35 -0.60 20.12
CA GLN A 26 6.32 0.44 20.07
C GLN A 26 4.92 -0.16 20.18
N ALA A 27 4.61 -1.21 19.41
CA ALA A 27 3.30 -1.88 19.50
C ALA A 27 3.03 -2.43 20.91
N LEU A 28 4.04 -3.01 21.56
CA LEU A 28 3.92 -3.58 22.91
C LEU A 28 3.67 -2.50 23.98
N ILE A 29 4.32 -1.34 23.85
CA ILE A 29 4.12 -0.19 24.74
C ILE A 29 2.73 0.45 24.53
N LEU A 30 2.25 0.51 23.28
CA LEU A 30 0.94 1.07 22.93
C LEU A 30 -0.24 0.14 23.25
N MET A 31 -0.01 -1.17 23.33
CA MET A 31 -1.03 -2.20 23.54
C MET A 31 -1.96 -1.93 24.75
N PRO A 32 -1.45 -1.67 25.99
CA PRO A 32 -2.32 -1.47 27.15
C PRO A 32 -3.21 -0.22 27.06
N LEU A 33 -2.85 0.76 26.24
CA LEU A 33 -3.63 1.98 26.02
C LEU A 33 -4.67 1.78 24.89
N VAL A 34 -4.26 1.14 23.79
CA VAL A 34 -5.08 0.97 22.60
C VAL A 34 -6.13 -0.13 22.76
N LEU A 35 -5.85 -1.18 23.53
CA LEU A 35 -6.79 -2.28 23.74
C LEU A 35 -8.08 -1.83 24.46
N PRO A 36 -8.04 -1.14 25.63
CA PRO A 36 -9.26 -0.65 26.26
C PRO A 36 -9.96 0.40 25.39
N ALA A 37 -9.21 1.21 24.64
CA ALA A 37 -9.79 2.15 23.68
C ALA A 37 -10.60 1.46 22.59
N MET A 38 -10.07 0.40 21.98
CA MET A 38 -10.78 -0.36 20.96
C MET A 38 -12.03 -1.00 21.52
N VAL A 39 -11.98 -1.53 22.75
CA VAL A 39 -13.16 -2.09 23.44
C VAL A 39 -14.20 -1.00 23.70
N LEU A 40 -13.78 0.19 24.12
CA LEU A 40 -14.67 1.33 24.36
C LEU A 40 -15.40 1.75 23.08
N PHE A 41 -14.69 1.85 21.94
CA PHE A 41 -15.28 2.26 20.65
C PHE A 41 -15.94 1.13 19.87
N ALA A 42 -15.77 -0.13 20.28
CA ALA A 42 -16.37 -1.30 19.64
C ALA A 42 -17.89 -1.18 19.40
N PRO A 43 -18.74 -0.82 20.38
CA PRO A 43 -20.19 -0.72 20.16
C PRO A 43 -20.55 0.26 19.05
N VAL A 44 -19.89 1.43 18.99
CA VAL A 44 -20.09 2.42 17.92
C VAL A 44 -19.67 1.83 16.57
N GLY A 45 -18.52 1.14 16.53
CA GLY A 45 -18.04 0.45 15.33
C GLY A 45 -19.01 -0.61 14.83
N LEU A 46 -19.55 -1.45 15.72
CA LEU A 46 -20.52 -2.50 15.35
C LEU A 46 -21.82 -1.90 14.82
N LEU A 47 -22.37 -0.88 15.50
CA LEU A 47 -23.59 -0.20 15.06
C LEU A 47 -23.44 0.38 13.65
N THR A 48 -22.31 1.05 13.37
CA THR A 48 -22.06 1.62 12.03
C THR A 48 -21.96 0.53 10.95
N ILE A 49 -21.34 -0.61 11.24
CA ILE A 49 -21.23 -1.73 10.30
C ILE A 49 -22.61 -2.34 10.01
N MET A 50 -23.42 -2.57 11.05
CA MET A 50 -24.75 -3.18 10.91
C MET A 50 -25.68 -2.32 10.06
N LEU A 51 -25.72 -1.01 10.33
CA LEU A 51 -26.58 -0.10 9.57
C LEU A 51 -26.07 0.08 8.13
N ALA A 52 -24.76 0.19 7.93
CA ALA A 52 -24.19 0.32 6.59
C ALA A 52 -24.40 -0.93 5.72
N GLU A 53 -24.33 -2.13 6.31
CA GLU A 53 -24.58 -3.37 5.57
C GLU A 53 -26.06 -3.53 5.21
N THR A 54 -26.96 -3.02 6.05
CA THR A 54 -28.39 -2.99 5.73
C THR A 54 -28.65 -2.12 4.51
N GLU A 55 -28.02 -0.94 4.43
CA GLU A 55 -28.17 -0.05 3.29
C GLU A 55 -27.50 -0.59 2.02
N ARG A 56 -26.34 -1.26 2.19
CA ARG A 56 -25.66 -1.96 1.11
C ARG A 56 -26.57 -2.98 0.42
N LYS A 57 -27.30 -3.80 1.20
CA LYS A 57 -28.22 -4.81 0.66
C LYS A 57 -29.35 -4.18 -0.15
N LYS A 58 -29.92 -3.05 0.31
CA LYS A 58 -30.93 -2.30 -0.45
C LYS A 58 -30.37 -1.78 -1.78
N ALA A 59 -29.14 -1.24 -1.76
CA ALA A 59 -28.49 -0.72 -2.95
C ALA A 59 -28.12 -1.80 -3.99
N LEU A 60 -27.75 -3.01 -3.54
CA LEU A 60 -27.55 -4.16 -4.43
C LEU A 60 -28.86 -4.65 -5.03
N ALA A 61 -29.93 -4.73 -4.23
CA ALA A 61 -31.25 -5.14 -4.72
C ALA A 61 -31.80 -4.18 -5.79
N GLY A 62 -31.47 -2.89 -5.71
CA GLY A 62 -31.87 -1.88 -6.69
C GLY A 62 -31.02 -1.81 -7.96
N SER A 63 -29.93 -2.57 -8.08
CA SER A 63 -29.02 -2.46 -9.24
C SER A 63 -28.46 -3.80 -9.69
N ASN A 64 -28.86 -4.24 -10.88
CA ASN A 64 -28.43 -5.51 -11.47
C ASN A 64 -26.93 -5.53 -11.86
N VAL A 65 -26.27 -4.37 -11.94
CA VAL A 65 -24.88 -4.25 -12.41
C VAL A 65 -23.87 -4.11 -11.26
N LYS A 66 -24.32 -3.78 -10.04
CA LYS A 66 -23.43 -3.50 -8.90
C LYS A 66 -23.12 -4.75 -8.09
N VAL A 67 -21.92 -5.28 -8.24
CA VAL A 67 -21.49 -6.52 -7.56
C VAL A 67 -21.18 -6.31 -6.06
N LYS A 68 -20.67 -5.13 -5.64
CA LYS A 68 -20.20 -4.91 -4.25
C LYS A 68 -20.66 -3.64 -3.55
N ALA A 69 -21.08 -2.59 -4.29
CA ALA A 69 -21.54 -1.29 -3.76
C ALA A 69 -20.71 -0.75 -2.57
N VAL A 70 -19.38 -0.75 -2.69
CA VAL A 70 -18.47 -0.34 -1.60
C VAL A 70 -18.63 1.14 -1.27
N ASP A 71 -18.91 1.97 -2.27
CA ASP A 71 -19.05 3.42 -2.10
C ASP A 71 -20.22 3.78 -1.19
N VAL A 72 -21.35 3.07 -1.33
CA VAL A 72 -22.55 3.27 -0.51
C VAL A 72 -22.25 2.97 0.96
N VAL A 73 -21.51 1.90 1.24
CA VAL A 73 -21.08 1.53 2.60
C VAL A 73 -20.21 2.64 3.20
N ALA A 74 -19.29 3.20 2.42
CA ALA A 74 -18.39 4.25 2.89
C ALA A 74 -19.15 5.53 3.26
N SER A 75 -20.01 6.01 2.35
CA SER A 75 -20.83 7.20 2.60
C SER A 75 -21.77 7.02 3.79
N TYR A 76 -22.39 5.85 3.93
CA TYR A 76 -23.30 5.57 5.02
C TYR A 76 -22.59 5.51 6.38
N LYS A 77 -21.37 4.94 6.44
CA LYS A 77 -20.56 4.96 7.66
C LYS A 77 -20.25 6.38 8.13
N ILE A 78 -19.95 7.31 7.22
CA ILE A 78 -19.69 8.72 7.55
C ILE A 78 -20.96 9.37 8.10
N LEU A 79 -22.11 9.16 7.44
CA LEU A 79 -23.40 9.71 7.89
C LEU A 79 -23.77 9.23 9.29
N VAL A 80 -23.66 7.93 9.54
CA VAL A 80 -23.96 7.33 10.85
C VAL A 80 -22.98 7.82 11.91
N ALA A 81 -21.69 7.92 11.59
CA ALA A 81 -20.69 8.44 12.53
C ALA A 81 -21.00 9.88 12.96
N LEU A 82 -21.49 10.72 12.04
CA LEU A 82 -21.85 12.12 12.35
C LEU A 82 -22.94 12.24 13.42
N ILE A 83 -23.86 11.26 13.51
CA ILE A 83 -24.97 11.26 14.46
C ILE A 83 -24.63 10.45 15.73
N ILE A 84 -24.07 9.25 15.56
CA ILE A 84 -23.82 8.33 16.70
C ILE A 84 -22.66 8.82 17.56
N VAL A 85 -21.60 9.37 16.98
CA VAL A 85 -20.42 9.82 17.75
C VAL A 85 -20.76 10.93 18.76
N PRO A 86 -21.45 12.04 18.40
CA PRO A 86 -21.79 13.06 19.39
C PRO A 86 -22.76 12.54 20.47
N LEU A 87 -23.72 11.69 20.10
CA LEU A 87 -24.64 11.08 21.05
C LEU A 87 -23.90 10.16 22.05
N TYR A 88 -22.97 9.35 21.55
CA TYR A 88 -22.13 8.49 22.36
C TYR A 88 -21.22 9.29 23.31
N ASN A 89 -20.66 10.40 22.83
CA ASN A 89 -19.84 11.29 23.64
C ASN A 89 -20.64 11.99 24.74
N LEU A 90 -21.90 12.33 24.48
CA LEU A 90 -22.79 12.88 25.50
C LEU A 90 -23.05 11.85 26.61
N LEU A 91 -23.33 10.59 26.24
CA LEU A 91 -23.49 9.50 27.20
C LEU A 91 -22.23 9.27 28.04
N LEU A 92 -21.06 9.30 27.40
CA LEU A 92 -19.77 9.22 28.10
C LEU A 92 -19.56 10.38 29.06
N ALA A 93 -19.85 11.61 28.65
CA ALA A 93 -19.71 12.79 29.51
C ALA A 93 -20.60 12.70 30.76
N VAL A 94 -21.85 12.27 30.59
CA VAL A 94 -22.78 12.02 31.71
C VAL A 94 -22.25 10.91 32.61
N LEU A 95 -21.78 9.79 32.03
CA LEU A 95 -21.26 8.65 32.78
C LEU A 95 -20.02 9.03 33.60
N ILE A 96 -19.07 9.77 33.02
CA ILE A 96 -17.86 10.26 33.71
C ILE A 96 -18.24 11.22 34.84
N THR A 97 -19.15 12.16 34.57
CA THR A 97 -19.64 13.12 35.58
C THR A 97 -20.26 12.39 36.76
N TRP A 98 -21.09 11.37 36.50
CA TRP A 98 -21.73 10.56 37.53
C TRP A 98 -20.74 9.69 38.31
N LEU A 99 -19.83 8.99 37.61
CA LEU A 99 -18.87 8.07 38.23
C LEU A 99 -17.86 8.81 39.10
N CYS A 100 -17.46 10.02 38.70
CA CYS A 100 -16.53 10.85 39.47
C CYS A 100 -17.24 11.73 40.52
N GLY A 101 -18.57 11.71 40.61
CA GLY A 101 -19.34 12.55 41.54
C GLY A 101 -19.20 14.05 41.28
N LEU A 102 -18.93 14.45 40.04
CA LEU A 102 -18.81 15.86 39.68
C LEU A 102 -20.19 16.50 39.58
N ALA A 103 -20.26 17.78 39.92
CA ALA A 103 -21.48 18.54 39.74
C ALA A 103 -21.80 18.77 38.25
N PHE A 104 -23.09 18.80 37.92
CA PHE A 104 -23.59 18.82 36.54
C PHE A 104 -23.12 20.04 35.72
N TRP A 105 -22.76 21.15 36.36
CA TRP A 105 -22.19 22.33 35.68
C TRP A 105 -20.81 22.07 35.05
N TRP A 106 -20.09 21.02 35.44
CA TRP A 106 -18.84 20.60 34.79
C TRP A 106 -19.06 19.76 33.52
N LEU A 107 -20.27 19.28 33.27
CA LEU A 107 -20.62 18.46 32.10
C LEU A 107 -20.17 19.09 30.76
N PRO A 108 -20.46 20.36 30.43
CA PRO A 108 -20.04 20.95 29.16
C PRO A 108 -18.51 20.98 29.01
N LEU A 109 -17.78 21.19 30.10
CA LEU A 109 -16.32 21.17 30.08
C LEU A 109 -15.79 19.76 29.78
N ILE A 110 -16.35 18.74 30.45
CA ILE A 110 -15.98 17.33 30.25
C ILE A 110 -16.29 16.90 28.81
N TYR A 111 -17.46 17.29 28.29
CA TYR A 111 -17.85 16.99 26.91
C TYR A 111 -16.88 17.55 25.88
N VAL A 112 -16.43 18.80 26.05
CA VAL A 112 -15.42 19.41 25.16
C VAL A 112 -14.06 18.73 25.31
N LEU A 113 -13.66 18.37 26.54
CA LEU A 113 -12.36 17.73 26.83
C LEU A 113 -12.27 16.30 26.29
N ILE A 114 -13.40 15.59 26.11
CA ILE A 114 -13.43 14.25 25.53
C ILE A 114 -12.92 14.25 24.09
N TYR A 115 -13.25 15.25 23.27
CA TYR A 115 -12.86 15.28 21.85
C TYR A 115 -11.34 15.22 21.60
N PRO A 116 -10.49 16.08 22.20
CA PRO A 116 -9.05 15.98 22.00
C PRO A 116 -8.48 14.67 22.57
N ALA A 117 -9.01 14.17 23.70
CA ALA A 117 -8.60 12.89 24.27
C ALA A 117 -8.89 11.72 23.32
N GLN A 118 -10.08 11.68 22.73
CA GLN A 118 -10.47 10.67 21.75
C GLN A 118 -9.65 10.78 20.45
N TYR A 119 -9.36 12.00 19.99
CA TYR A 119 -8.52 12.20 18.81
C TYR A 119 -7.11 11.60 19.01
N LEU A 120 -6.48 11.86 20.17
CA LEU A 120 -5.19 11.27 20.52
C LEU A 120 -5.26 9.74 20.59
N LEU A 121 -6.36 9.21 21.13
CA LEU A 121 -6.58 7.77 21.26
C LEU A 121 -6.78 7.09 19.91
N ILE A 122 -7.49 7.73 18.97
CA ILE A 122 -7.65 7.27 17.59
C ILE A 122 -6.29 7.29 16.88
N LEU A 123 -5.50 8.35 17.05
CA LEU A 123 -4.17 8.47 16.45
C LEU A 123 -3.23 7.37 16.97
N ALA A 124 -3.23 7.11 18.28
CA ALA A 124 -2.48 6.03 18.90
C ALA A 124 -2.93 4.65 18.36
N SER A 125 -4.24 4.47 18.17
CA SER A 125 -4.81 3.24 17.61
C SER A 125 -4.41 3.01 16.15
N ASP A 126 -4.39 4.05 15.32
CA ASP A 126 -3.92 3.96 13.93
C ASP A 126 -2.42 3.63 13.87
N HIS A 127 -1.61 4.28 14.73
CA HIS A 127 -0.20 3.96 14.85
C HIS A 127 0.01 2.48 15.24
N PHE A 128 -0.72 1.99 16.25
CA PHE A 128 -0.69 0.59 16.66
C PHE A 128 -1.04 -0.37 15.52
N VAL A 129 -2.12 -0.13 14.79
CA VAL A 129 -2.54 -0.97 13.66
C VAL A 129 -1.48 -0.99 12.55
N ARG A 130 -0.79 0.13 12.30
CA ARG A 130 0.31 0.21 11.34
C ARG A 130 1.51 -0.61 11.81
N CYS A 131 1.90 -0.52 13.08
CA CYS A 131 2.97 -1.32 13.66
C CYS A 131 2.65 -2.81 13.58
N VAL A 132 1.44 -3.24 13.98
CA VAL A 132 1.00 -4.64 13.90
C VAL A 132 1.04 -5.14 12.45
N LYS A 133 0.46 -4.40 11.50
CA LYS A 133 0.51 -4.78 10.07
C LYS A 133 1.92 -4.85 9.52
N HIS A 134 2.82 -3.98 10.00
CA HIS A 134 4.23 -4.05 9.67
C HIS A 134 4.81 -5.37 10.18
N CYS A 135 4.71 -5.66 11.48
CA CYS A 135 5.18 -6.92 12.07
C CYS A 135 4.61 -8.17 11.38
N THR A 136 3.31 -8.19 11.07
CA THR A 136 2.68 -9.30 10.34
C THR A 136 3.26 -9.45 8.93
N ALA A 137 3.45 -8.36 8.19
CA ALA A 137 4.09 -8.41 6.88
C ALA A 137 5.52 -8.94 6.99
N ILE A 138 6.26 -8.52 8.00
CA ILE A 138 7.62 -9.00 8.28
C ILE A 138 7.66 -10.49 8.51
N MET A 139 6.79 -11.00 9.38
CA MET A 139 6.69 -12.43 9.68
C MET A 139 6.32 -13.25 8.45
N LEU A 140 5.37 -12.77 7.63
CA LEU A 140 4.91 -13.49 6.44
C LEU A 140 5.93 -13.49 5.30
N PHE A 141 6.57 -12.35 5.03
CA PHE A 141 7.52 -12.21 3.92
C PHE A 141 8.94 -12.64 4.27
N GLY A 142 9.33 -12.55 5.55
CA GLY A 142 10.61 -13.06 6.03
C GLY A 142 10.73 -14.58 5.84
N CYS A 143 9.63 -15.33 6.01
CA CYS A 143 9.61 -16.78 5.88
C CYS A 143 9.38 -17.30 4.45
N LYS A 144 8.82 -16.50 3.52
CA LYS A 144 8.44 -16.93 2.16
C LYS A 144 9.04 -16.08 1.04
N ARG A 145 10.34 -15.78 1.15
CA ARG A 145 11.06 -14.91 0.22
C ARG A 145 11.20 -15.48 -1.19
N SER A 146 11.30 -16.81 -1.34
CA SER A 146 11.43 -17.49 -2.63
C SER A 146 10.18 -17.37 -3.49
N ASP A 147 9.01 -17.50 -2.87
CA ASP A 147 7.72 -17.44 -3.57
C ASP A 147 7.42 -16.04 -4.09
N THR A 148 7.83 -14.99 -3.37
CA THR A 148 7.67 -13.60 -3.82
C THR A 148 8.54 -13.26 -5.01
N ALA A 149 9.77 -13.78 -5.07
CA ALA A 149 10.67 -13.55 -6.19
C ALA A 149 10.11 -14.18 -7.48
N ARG A 150 9.59 -15.42 -7.39
CA ARG A 150 8.97 -16.11 -8.52
C ARG A 150 7.70 -15.42 -9.04
N LEU A 151 6.94 -14.76 -8.16
CA LEU A 151 5.76 -13.99 -8.57
C LEU A 151 6.13 -12.67 -9.26
N GLN A 152 7.25 -12.05 -8.89
CA GLN A 152 7.77 -10.87 -9.57
C GLN A 152 8.27 -11.25 -10.97
N GLU A 153 9.06 -12.31 -11.08
CA GLU A 153 9.54 -12.86 -12.35
C GLU A 153 8.38 -13.18 -13.30
N LYS A 154 7.36 -13.91 -12.84
CA LYS A 154 6.16 -14.18 -13.65
C LYS A 154 5.39 -12.92 -14.05
N ARG A 155 5.39 -11.86 -13.22
CA ARG A 155 4.73 -10.60 -13.54
C ARG A 155 5.49 -9.88 -14.65
N GLU A 156 6.82 -9.88 -14.58
CA GLU A 156 7.69 -9.30 -15.61
C GLU A 156 7.55 -10.07 -16.93
N GLU A 157 7.58 -11.41 -16.89
CA GLU A 157 7.35 -12.28 -18.05
C GLU A 157 5.99 -12.01 -18.71
N LEU A 158 4.91 -11.97 -17.93
CA LEU A 158 3.56 -11.65 -18.43
C LEU A 158 3.47 -10.22 -18.96
N GLN A 159 4.14 -9.25 -18.33
CA GLN A 159 4.17 -7.87 -18.82
C GLN A 159 4.90 -7.76 -20.16
N VAL A 160 6.00 -8.47 -20.34
CA VAL A 160 6.73 -8.55 -21.62
C VAL A 160 5.86 -9.18 -22.69
N MET A 161 5.22 -10.33 -22.38
CA MET A 161 4.34 -11.03 -23.31
C MET A 161 3.12 -10.19 -23.72
N VAL A 162 2.46 -9.54 -22.76
CA VAL A 162 1.34 -8.63 -23.06
C VAL A 162 1.83 -7.45 -23.90
N LYS A 163 2.99 -6.88 -23.58
CA LYS A 163 3.56 -5.76 -24.34
C LYS A 163 3.88 -6.17 -25.78
N SER A 164 4.47 -7.35 -26.00
CA SER A 164 4.76 -7.85 -27.35
C SER A 164 3.49 -8.14 -28.14
N MET A 165 2.49 -8.77 -27.52
CA MET A 165 1.18 -9.01 -28.15
C MET A 165 0.48 -7.69 -28.51
N VAL A 166 0.51 -6.70 -27.63
CA VAL A 166 -0.09 -5.38 -27.89
C VAL A 166 0.62 -4.66 -29.03
N GLU A 167 1.94 -4.81 -29.17
CA GLU A 167 2.70 -4.19 -30.25
C GLU A 167 2.46 -4.88 -31.60
N GLU A 168 2.25 -6.20 -31.60
CA GLU A 168 1.96 -6.97 -32.81
C GLU A 168 0.51 -6.82 -33.29
N LEU A 169 -0.45 -6.90 -32.37
CA LEU A 169 -1.89 -6.88 -32.66
C LEU A 169 -2.50 -5.48 -32.61
N GLY A 170 -1.87 -4.53 -31.91
CA GLY A 170 -2.37 -3.16 -31.74
C GLY A 170 -2.63 -2.43 -33.06
N PRO A 171 -1.66 -2.40 -33.99
CA PRO A 171 -1.84 -1.77 -35.31
C PRO A 171 -2.87 -2.46 -36.21
N GLN A 172 -3.12 -3.76 -36.00
CA GLN A 172 -4.07 -4.54 -36.80
C GLN A 172 -5.53 -4.30 -36.38
N VAL A 173 -5.75 -3.96 -35.10
CA VAL A 173 -7.08 -3.71 -34.55
C VAL A 173 -7.48 -2.24 -34.68
N HIS A 174 -6.52 -1.30 -34.76
CA HIS A 174 -6.81 0.13 -34.84
C HIS A 174 -5.74 0.92 -35.62
N GLU A 175 -6.15 1.63 -36.68
CA GLU A 175 -5.24 2.39 -37.57
C GLU A 175 -4.50 3.55 -36.84
N ASP A 176 -5.10 4.12 -35.80
CA ASP A 176 -4.55 5.23 -34.98
C ASP A 176 -4.02 4.78 -33.59
N PHE A 177 -3.54 3.55 -33.47
CA PHE A 177 -3.12 2.95 -32.19
C PHE A 177 -2.09 3.81 -31.40
N GLU A 178 -1.08 4.36 -32.07
CA GLU A 178 -0.04 5.19 -31.44
C GLU A 178 -0.58 6.51 -30.86
N LYS A 179 -1.67 7.07 -31.42
CA LYS A 179 -2.26 8.34 -30.93
C LYS A 179 -3.12 8.16 -29.69
N VAL A 180 -3.77 7.00 -29.55
CA VAL A 180 -4.67 6.67 -28.43
C VAL A 180 -3.92 6.03 -27.25
N ARG A 181 -2.65 5.66 -27.44
CA ARG A 181 -1.82 5.00 -26.44
C ARG A 181 -1.58 5.90 -25.21
N VAL A 182 -2.01 5.42 -24.04
CA VAL A 182 -1.83 6.12 -22.75
C VAL A 182 -0.35 6.20 -22.33
N ILE A 183 0.44 5.17 -22.66
CA ILE A 183 1.89 5.12 -22.37
C ILE A 183 2.65 5.42 -23.67
N LYS A 184 3.02 6.68 -23.89
CA LYS A 184 3.81 7.09 -25.06
C LYS A 184 5.21 6.46 -25.02
N ARG A 185 5.68 5.89 -26.14
CA ARG A 185 7.01 5.26 -26.24
C ARG A 185 8.16 6.19 -25.81
N GLU A 186 8.07 7.47 -26.15
CA GLU A 186 9.09 8.50 -25.86
C GLU A 186 9.38 8.62 -24.35
N SER A 187 8.34 8.55 -23.51
CA SER A 187 8.49 8.64 -22.05
C SER A 187 9.26 7.48 -21.43
N HIS A 188 9.21 6.30 -22.05
CA HIS A 188 9.93 5.12 -21.59
C HIS A 188 11.42 5.19 -21.98
N PHE A 189 11.73 5.73 -23.16
CA PHE A 189 13.09 5.89 -23.65
C PHE A 189 13.86 6.95 -22.84
N GLU A 190 13.21 8.06 -22.48
CA GLU A 190 13.76 9.11 -21.60
C GLU A 190 14.05 8.58 -20.19
N LEU A 191 13.18 7.73 -19.64
CA LEU A 191 13.37 7.07 -18.35
C LEU A 191 14.55 6.07 -18.35
N GLU A 192 14.72 5.32 -19.45
CA GLU A 192 15.85 4.40 -19.62
C GLU A 192 17.18 5.16 -19.75
N LYS A 193 17.21 6.21 -20.58
CA LYS A 193 18.38 7.09 -20.75
C LYS A 193 18.79 7.78 -19.45
N GLY A 194 17.83 8.32 -18.71
CA GLY A 194 18.08 8.98 -17.43
C GLY A 194 18.56 8.04 -16.31
N LEU A 195 18.31 6.73 -16.42
CA LEU A 195 18.85 5.71 -15.51
C LEU A 195 20.24 5.22 -15.94
N GLN A 196 20.54 5.25 -17.25
CA GLN A 196 21.83 4.83 -17.81
C GLN A 196 22.93 5.88 -17.67
N GLU A 197 22.61 7.18 -17.76
CA GLU A 197 23.58 8.27 -17.56
C GLU A 197 24.32 8.20 -16.20
N PRO A 198 23.65 8.08 -15.04
CA PRO A 198 24.34 7.99 -13.76
C PRO A 198 25.12 6.68 -13.57
N LEU A 199 24.69 5.57 -14.19
CA LEU A 199 25.40 4.29 -14.12
C LEU A 199 26.69 4.30 -14.96
N THR A 200 26.65 4.92 -16.14
CA THR A 200 27.81 5.09 -17.04
C THR A 200 28.84 6.02 -16.41
N ASN A 201 28.37 7.15 -15.84
CA ASN A 201 29.23 8.07 -15.10
C ASN A 201 29.85 7.39 -13.86
N ALA A 202 29.09 6.59 -13.11
CA ALA A 202 29.62 5.84 -11.97
C ALA A 202 30.65 4.76 -12.38
N MET A 203 30.51 4.16 -13.57
CA MET A 203 31.48 3.23 -14.13
C MET A 203 32.77 3.91 -14.61
N GLU A 204 32.70 5.13 -15.14
CA GLU A 204 33.89 5.93 -15.50
C GLU A 204 34.66 6.43 -14.26
N PHE A 205 33.97 6.85 -13.19
CA PHE A 205 34.63 7.28 -11.94
C PHE A 205 35.21 6.14 -11.10
N GLY A 206 34.84 4.88 -11.37
CA GLY A 206 35.22 3.72 -10.57
C GLY A 206 36.45 2.95 -11.05
N GLY A 207 37.00 3.23 -12.24
CA GLY A 207 38.18 2.52 -12.75
C GLY A 207 38.00 0.99 -12.92
N ILE A 208 36.77 0.52 -13.20
CA ILE A 208 36.45 -0.91 -13.41
C ILE A 208 36.34 -1.26 -14.91
N GLY A 209 36.51 -0.28 -15.81
CA GLY A 209 36.34 -0.43 -17.26
C GLY A 209 37.18 -1.54 -17.92
N ASP A 210 38.29 -1.94 -17.30
CA ASP A 210 39.20 -2.95 -17.85
C ASP A 210 38.85 -4.40 -17.47
N LEU A 211 37.92 -4.63 -16.53
CA LEU A 211 37.59 -6.00 -16.09
C LEU A 211 36.48 -6.67 -16.91
N PHE A 212 35.78 -5.93 -17.77
CA PHE A 212 34.70 -6.43 -18.60
C PHE A 212 34.90 -6.04 -20.06
N LYS A 213 36.05 -6.40 -20.63
CA LYS A 213 36.22 -6.42 -22.09
C LYS A 213 35.50 -7.66 -22.61
N PRO A 214 34.40 -7.54 -23.39
CA PRO A 214 33.82 -8.71 -24.04
C PRO A 214 34.87 -9.30 -24.99
N GLY A 215 35.12 -10.60 -24.85
CA GLY A 215 36.06 -11.34 -25.68
C GLY A 215 35.76 -11.10 -27.16
N GLY A 216 36.70 -10.46 -27.86
CA GLY A 216 36.66 -10.34 -29.30
C GLY A 216 36.70 -11.72 -29.92
N ALA A 217 35.68 -12.04 -30.71
CA ALA A 217 35.77 -13.09 -31.71
C ALA A 217 36.88 -12.68 -32.71
N GLN A 218 38.06 -13.27 -32.58
CA GLN A 218 39.07 -13.25 -33.64
C GLN A 218 38.53 -14.08 -34.80
N GLY A 219 38.03 -13.39 -35.82
CA GLY A 219 37.92 -13.94 -37.17
C GLY A 219 39.33 -14.19 -37.69
N GLN A 220 39.61 -15.46 -37.97
CA GLN A 220 40.82 -15.93 -38.62
C GLN A 220 40.66 -15.70 -40.12
N GLU A 221 41.28 -14.64 -40.64
CA GLU A 221 41.49 -14.45 -42.08
C GLU A 221 42.78 -15.18 -42.47
N ASP A 222 42.65 -16.27 -43.23
CA ASP A 222 43.76 -16.96 -43.91
C ASP A 222 44.16 -16.17 -45.18
N PRO A 223 45.40 -15.68 -45.32
CA PRO A 223 45.86 -15.06 -46.55
C PRO A 223 46.83 -16.01 -47.27
N LEU A 224 46.34 -17.11 -47.84
CA LEU A 224 47.10 -17.91 -48.80
C LEU A 224 46.17 -18.59 -49.81
N LEU A 225 45.72 -17.85 -50.82
CA LEU A 225 45.33 -18.39 -52.13
C LEU A 225 45.32 -17.26 -53.18
N GLU A 226 46.49 -16.66 -53.40
CA GLU A 226 46.78 -15.92 -54.63
C GLU A 226 48.21 -16.23 -55.07
N ARG A 227 48.41 -17.44 -55.60
CA ARG A 227 49.47 -17.87 -56.54
C ARG A 227 49.38 -19.39 -56.78
N ALA A 228 48.49 -19.79 -57.68
CA ALA A 228 48.60 -20.93 -58.60
C ALA A 228 47.38 -20.93 -59.52
#